data_AF-A0A9P7DY09-F1
#
_entry.id   AF-A0A9P7DY09-F1
#
_cell.length_a   1.000
_cell.length_b   1.000
_cell.length_c   1.000
_cell.angle_alpha   90.00
_cell.angle_beta   90.00
_cell.angle_gamma   90.00
#
_symmetry.space_group_name_H-M   'P 1'
#
loop_
_entity.id
_entity.type
_entity.pdbx_description
1 polymer ?
#
loop_
_entity_poly.entity_id
_entity_poly.type
_entity_poly.pdbx_seq_one_letter_code
_entity_poly.pdbx_strand_id
1 'polypeptide(L)' 'LAYIEWFTPLREPDCSSGLHQVSCSTHQLHWNAAVIHIDEITCPCHLILKIRQAVDHGWTSTNVYE' A
#
# COMPACT_ATOMS: atom_id res chain seq x y z
N LEU A 1 -10.12 -10.74 16.28
CA LEU A 1 -10.86 -9.90 15.31
C LEU A 1 -10.09 -8.61 15.12
N ALA A 2 -10.12 -8.07 13.90
CA ALA A 2 -9.50 -6.80 13.55
C ALA A 2 -10.52 -5.93 12.79
N TYR A 3 -10.57 -4.64 13.12
CA TYR A 3 -11.32 -3.65 12.34
C TYR A 3 -10.42 -3.14 11.21
N ILE A 4 -10.92 -3.15 9.99
CA ILE A 4 -10.20 -2.72 8.80
C ILE A 4 -11.04 -1.72 8.00
N GLU A 5 -10.36 -0.74 7.42
CA GLU A 5 -10.93 0.20 6.45
C GLU A 5 -10.29 -0.07 5.09
N TRP A 6 -11.14 -0.23 4.08
CA TRP A 6 -10.69 -0.51 2.73
C TRP A 6 -10.28 0.77 2.03
N PHE A 7 -9.17 0.74 1.28
CA PHE A 7 -8.79 1.79 0.35
C PHE A 7 -9.29 1.48 -1.06
N THR A 8 -9.34 2.49 -1.93
CA THR A 8 -9.59 2.30 -3.36
C THR A 8 -8.49 1.44 -4.00
N PRO A 9 -8.83 0.60 -4.99
CA PRO A 9 -7.82 -0.14 -5.75
C PRO A 9 -6.75 0.78 -6.33
N LEU A 10 -5.50 0.29 -6.40
CA LEU A 10 -4.40 1.01 -7.04
C LEU A 10 -4.75 1.28 -8.51
N ARG A 11 -4.78 2.56 -8.89
CA ARG A 11 -5.03 3.01 -10.27
C ARG A 11 -3.73 3.33 -10.98
N GLU A 12 -3.78 3.92 -12.17
CA GLU A 12 -2.58 4.44 -12.82
C GLU A 12 -1.83 5.41 -11.89
N PRO A 13 -0.48 5.39 -11.88
CA PRO A 13 0.30 6.34 -11.11
C PRO A 13 -0.01 7.77 -11.55
N ASP A 14 -0.08 8.68 -10.59
CA ASP A 14 -0.22 10.10 -10.89
C ASP A 14 0.97 10.60 -11.72
N CYS A 15 0.70 11.36 -12.77
CA CYS A 15 1.73 11.81 -13.72
C CYS A 15 2.78 12.73 -13.10
N SER A 16 2.44 13.43 -12.01
CA SER A 16 3.35 14.39 -11.38
C SER A 16 4.29 13.73 -10.37
N SER A 17 3.79 12.75 -9.62
CA SER A 17 4.51 12.09 -8.53
C SER A 17 5.05 10.70 -8.90
N GLY A 18 4.48 10.07 -9.92
CA GLY A 18 4.75 8.67 -10.26
C GLY A 18 4.24 7.68 -9.21
N LEU A 19 3.40 8.13 -8.27
CA LEU A 19 2.87 7.34 -7.17
C LEU A 19 1.41 6.96 -7.40
N HIS A 20 1.01 5.80 -6.88
CA HIS A 20 -0.40 5.42 -6.86
C HIS A 20 -1.14 6.21 -5.78
N GLN A 21 -2.12 7.01 -6.20
CA GLN A 21 -3.01 7.67 -5.26
C GLN A 21 -4.08 6.66 -4.79
N VAL A 22 -4.25 6.57 -3.48
CA VAL A 22 -5.33 5.82 -2.84
C VAL A 22 -6.20 6.76 -2.00
N SER A 23 -7.48 6.47 -1.91
CA SER A 23 -8.41 7.13 -0.99
C SER A 23 -9.22 6.08 -0.24
N CYS A 24 -9.88 6.46 0.85
CA CYS A 24 -10.76 5.54 1.56
C CYS A 24 -11.90 5.08 0.64
N SER A 25 -12.12 3.77 0.58
CA SER A 25 -13.24 3.18 -0.15
C SER A 25 -14.54 3.53 0.59
N THR A 26 -15.54 3.95 -0.16
CA THR A 26 -16.88 4.19 0.37
C THR A 26 -17.89 3.33 -0.35
N HIS A 27 -18.88 2.81 0.38
CA HIS A 27 -20.01 2.08 -0.16
C HIS A 27 -21.29 2.70 0.41
N GLN A 28 -22.18 3.17 -0.47
CA GLN A 28 -23.43 3.86 -0.09
C GLN A 28 -23.20 5.02 0.91
N LEU A 29 -22.22 5.90 0.61
CA LEU A 29 -21.83 7.06 1.43
C LEU A 29 -21.26 6.71 2.83
N HIS A 30 -21.07 5.43 3.14
CA HIS A 30 -20.40 5.00 4.37
C HIS A 30 -19.00 4.47 4.06
N TRP A 31 -18.11 4.54 5.05
CA TRP A 31 -16.77 3.97 4.94
C TRP A 31 -16.91 2.47 4.72
N ASN A 32 -16.23 1.98 3.69
CA ASN A 32 -16.17 0.55 3.45
C ASN A 32 -15.21 -0.03 4.48
N ALA A 33 -15.78 -0.56 5.56
CA ALA A 33 -15.06 -1.13 6.68
C ALA A 33 -15.61 -2.52 7.01
N ALA A 34 -14.76 -3.37 7.59
CA ALA A 34 -15.14 -4.71 8.00
C ALA A 34 -14.46 -5.09 9.32
N VAL A 35 -15.08 -6.00 10.07
CA VAL A 35 -14.45 -6.69 11.19
C VAL A 35 -14.17 -8.12 10.76
N ILE A 36 -12.89 -8.46 10.60
CA ILE A 36 -12.45 -9.76 10.09
C ILE A 36 -11.69 -10.54 11.17
N HIS A 37 -11.54 -11.85 11.00
CA HIS A 37 -10.60 -12.60 11.83
C HIS A 37 -9.15 -12.19 11.52
N ILE A 38 -8.30 -12.17 12.54
CA ILE A 38 -6.88 -11.79 12.36
C ILE A 38 -6.18 -12.80 11.45
N ASP A 39 -6.63 -14.05 11.46
CA ASP A 39 -6.10 -15.13 10.65
C ASP A 39 -6.38 -14.95 9.14
N GLU A 40 -7.30 -14.04 8.77
CA GLU A 40 -7.55 -13.64 7.38
C GLU A 40 -6.52 -12.61 6.87
N ILE A 41 -5.71 -12.02 7.77
CA ILE A 41 -4.64 -11.08 7.42
C ILE A 41 -3.36 -11.89 7.19
N THR A 42 -3.09 -12.24 5.93
CA THR A 42 -1.95 -13.08 5.57
C THR A 42 -0.60 -12.44 5.94
N CYS A 43 -0.39 -11.17 5.58
CA CYS A 43 0.85 -10.45 5.87
C CYS A 43 0.66 -8.95 5.65
N PRO A 44 1.05 -8.08 6.61
CA PRO A 44 1.20 -6.66 6.33
C PRO A 44 2.35 -6.47 5.33
N CYS A 45 2.03 -5.98 4.13
CA CYS A 45 3.02 -5.64 3.13
C CYS A 45 3.29 -4.13 3.13
N HIS A 46 4.56 -3.76 3.28
CA HIS A 46 5.00 -2.38 3.08
C HIS A 46 5.00 -2.09 1.58
N LEU A 47 4.13 -1.17 1.15
CA LEU A 47 4.18 -0.62 -0.20
C LEU A 47 5.34 0.38 -0.28
N ILE A 48 6.55 -0.14 -0.54
CA ILE A 48 7.71 0.71 -0.78
C ILE A 48 7.55 1.33 -2.17
N LEU A 49 7.55 2.67 -2.20
CA LEU A 49 7.49 3.43 -3.45
C LEU A 49 8.73 3.07 -4.28
N LYS A 50 8.54 2.36 -5.40
CA LYS A 50 9.58 2.26 -6.44
C LYS A 50 9.65 3.59 -7.18
N ILE A 51 10.29 4.58 -6.57
CA ILE A 51 10.77 5.76 -7.30
C ILE A 51 11.71 5.22 -8.38
N ARG A 52 11.43 5.51 -9.65
CA ARG A 52 12.31 5.16 -10.79
C ARG A 52 13.61 5.96 -10.70
N GLN A 53 14.44 5.67 -9.73
CA GLN A 53 15.88 5.79 -9.87
C GLN A 53 16.38 4.36 -10.05
N ALA A 54 17.26 4.15 -11.03
CA ALA A 54 17.86 2.85 -11.26
C ALA A 54 18.39 2.33 -9.92
N VAL A 55 17.79 1.24 -9.42
CA VAL A 55 18.28 0.58 -8.21
C VAL A 55 19.70 0.17 -8.52
N ASP A 56 20.65 0.78 -7.81
CA ASP A 56 22.05 0.42 -7.96
C ASP A 56 22.21 -1.06 -7.60
N HIS A 57 22.72 -1.85 -8.55
CA HIS A 57 22.90 -3.29 -8.40
C HIS A 57 23.91 -3.67 -7.29
N GLY A 58 24.57 -2.69 -6.66
CA GLY A 58 25.42 -2.87 -5.48
C GLY A 58 24.70 -2.94 -4.14
N TRP A 59 23.36 -2.79 -4.09
CA TRP A 59 22.62 -2.81 -2.84
C TRP A 59 22.57 -4.23 -2.23
N THR A 60 23.18 -4.39 -1.06
CA THR A 60 23.15 -5.61 -0.24
C THR A 60 22.38 -5.34 1.05
N SER A 61 21.88 -6.39 1.71
CA SER A 61 21.12 -6.26 2.98
C SER A 61 21.90 -5.56 4.10
N THR A 62 23.22 -5.43 3.95
CA THR A 62 24.14 -4.72 4.84
C THR A 62 24.24 -3.21 4.60
N ASN A 63 23.79 -2.69 3.45
CA ASN A 63 24.01 -1.30 3.05
C ASN A 63 22.74 -0.54 2.68
N VAL A 64 21.57 -1.13 2.93
CA VAL A 64 20.29 -0.40 2.90
C VAL A 64 20.09 0.15 4.30
N TYR A 65 20.19 1.47 4.47
CA TYR A 65 19.81 2.16 5.70
C TYR A 65 18.29 2.37 5.71
N GLU A 66 17.65 2.05 6.84
CA GLU A 66 16.24 2.28 7.14
C GLU A 66 15.93 3.77 7.39
#